data_AF-A0A0Q5QEL4-F1
#
_entry.id   AF-A0A0Q5QEL4-F1
#
_cell.length_a   1.000
_cell.length_b   1.000
_cell.length_c   1.000
_cell.angle_alpha   90.00
_cell.angle_beta   90.00
_cell.angle_gamma   90.00
#
_symmetry.space_group_name_H-M   'P 1'
#
loop_
_entity.id
_entity.type
_entity.pdbx_description
1 polymer ?
#
loop_
_entity_poly.entity_id
_entity_poly.type
_entity_poly.pdbx_seq_one_letter_code
_entity_poly.pdbx_strand_id
1 'polypeptide(L)'
;MVRLCIIYLLPFLIIYVSFAKLSERFGQTKSAFWKIFFAMLIFFGTQFLVSNMTVFLVLSSDDINIKNSLVLHIFSAQIIFSLTAAAACHAYYKFLKGKFMKEDLLRKDSINEIGQ
;
A
#
# COMPACT_ATOMS: atom_id res chain seq x y z
N MET A 1 16.68 -14.81 -8.55
CA MET A 1 16.79 -13.81 -7.46
C MET A 1 16.58 -12.37 -7.92
N VAL A 2 17.23 -11.88 -8.99
CA VAL A 2 17.10 -10.47 -9.45
C VAL A 2 15.66 -10.02 -9.72
N ARG A 3 14.82 -10.87 -10.32
CA ARG A 3 13.39 -10.57 -10.56
C ARG A 3 12.59 -10.33 -9.28
N LEU A 4 12.86 -11.09 -8.21
CA LEU A 4 12.20 -10.92 -6.91
C LEU A 4 12.61 -9.58 -6.27
N CYS A 5 13.89 -9.21 -6.36
CA CYS A 5 14.34 -7.90 -5.88
C CYS A 5 13.61 -6.77 -6.59
N ILE A 6 13.49 -6.78 -7.91
CA ILE A 6 12.81 -5.70 -8.64
C ILE A 6 11.32 -5.62 -8.27
N ILE A 7 10.64 -6.77 -8.18
CA ILE A 7 9.20 -6.83 -7.92
C ILE A 7 8.83 -6.30 -6.52
N TYR A 8 9.69 -6.50 -5.51
CA TYR A 8 9.39 -6.04 -4.15
C TYR A 8 10.05 -4.71 -3.79
N LEU A 9 11.25 -4.43 -4.31
CA LEU A 9 12.03 -3.25 -3.98
C LEU A 9 11.53 -2.00 -4.70
N LEU A 10 11.01 -2.15 -5.93
CA LEU A 10 10.42 -1.05 -6.70
C LEU A 10 9.15 -0.49 -6.04
N PRO A 11 8.13 -1.30 -5.66
CA PRO A 11 6.98 -0.78 -4.93
C PRO A 11 7.35 -0.25 -3.55
N PHE A 12 8.33 -0.86 -2.85
CA PHE A 12 8.86 -0.31 -1.60
C PHE A 12 9.37 1.13 -1.79
N LEU A 13 10.23 1.35 -2.80
CA LEU A 13 10.78 2.67 -3.11
C LEU A 13 9.67 3.67 -3.48
N ILE A 14 8.70 3.26 -4.30
CA ILE A 14 7.59 4.13 -4.70
C ILE A 14 6.77 4.57 -3.48
N ILE A 15 6.42 3.64 -2.60
CA ILE A 15 5.67 3.93 -1.37
C ILE A 15 6.51 4.86 -0.47
N TYR A 16 7.77 4.51 -0.24
CA TYR A 16 8.66 5.31 0.60
C TYR A 16 8.77 6.76 0.10
N VAL A 17 9.14 6.95 -1.17
CA VAL A 17 9.33 8.29 -1.76
C VAL A 17 8.02 9.08 -1.77
N SER A 18 6.90 8.46 -2.14
CA SER A 18 5.61 9.15 -2.25
C SER A 18 5.12 9.65 -0.89
N PHE A 19 5.21 8.81 0.14
CA PHE A 19 4.73 9.16 1.48
C PHE A 19 5.74 10.02 2.26
N ALA A 20 7.04 9.90 1.98
CA ALA A 20 8.06 10.82 2.49
C ALA A 20 7.84 12.24 1.95
N LYS A 21 7.73 12.40 0.62
CA LYS A 21 7.44 13.71 -0.01
C LYS A 21 6.13 14.31 0.49
N LEU A 22 5.10 13.49 0.69
CA LEU A 22 3.83 13.95 1.26
C LEU A 22 4.02 14.47 2.69
N SER A 23 4.74 13.74 3.53
CA SER A 23 4.94 14.12 4.94
C SER A 23 5.80 15.38 5.06
N GLU A 24 6.82 15.52 4.21
CA GLU A 24 7.67 16.71 4.14
C GLU A 24 6.88 17.95 3.73
N ARG A 25 6.03 17.85 2.70
CA ARG A 25 5.19 18.94 2.20
C ARG A 25 4.28 19.56 3.27
N PHE A 26 3.86 18.78 4.25
CA PHE A 26 2.96 19.21 5.32
C PHE A 26 3.65 19.31 6.70
N GLY A 27 4.99 19.27 6.75
CA GLY A 27 5.74 19.41 8.01
C GLY A 27 5.49 18.30 9.04
N GLN A 28 4.98 17.15 8.60
CA GLN A 28 4.54 16.02 9.42
C GLN A 28 5.61 14.91 9.51
N THR A 29 6.89 15.28 9.52
CA THR A 29 8.04 14.36 9.44
C THR A 29 8.14 13.40 10.63
N LYS A 30 7.76 13.84 11.85
CA LYS A 30 7.78 12.97 13.05
C LYS A 30 6.85 11.76 12.95
N SER A 31 5.72 11.88 12.26
CA SER A 31 4.74 10.81 12.09
C SER A 31 4.84 10.11 10.73
N ALA A 32 5.81 10.51 9.89
CA ALA A 32 6.01 9.96 8.54
C ALA A 32 6.30 8.46 8.57
N PHE A 33 7.10 8.00 9.54
CA PHE A 33 7.46 6.59 9.67
C PHE A 33 6.23 5.68 9.81
N TRP A 34 5.32 6.02 10.73
CA TRP A 34 4.09 5.24 10.94
C TRP A 34 3.19 5.21 9.70
N LYS A 35 3.07 6.34 8.99
CA LYS A 35 2.28 6.44 7.76
C LYS A 35 2.87 5.59 6.63
N ILE A 36 4.19 5.61 6.48
CA ILE A 36 4.92 4.78 5.53
C ILE A 36 4.76 3.30 5.90
N PHE A 37 4.91 2.95 7.18
CA PHE A 37 4.73 1.60 7.68
C PHE A 37 3.31 1.06 7.40
N PHE A 38 2.27 1.86 7.67
CA PHE A 38 0.89 1.48 7.33
C PHE A 38 0.68 1.31 5.82
N ALA A 39 1.26 2.17 4.99
CA ALA A 39 1.17 2.02 3.53
C ALA A 39 1.86 0.73 3.04
N MET A 40 3.02 0.39 3.62
CA MET A 40 3.70 -0.88 3.37
C MET A 40 2.87 -2.07 3.85
N LEU A 41 2.29 -1.98 5.05
CA LEU A 41 1.43 -3.03 5.60
C LEU A 41 0.21 -3.28 4.69
N ILE A 42 -0.42 -2.23 4.16
CA ILE A 42 -1.54 -2.37 3.21
C ILE A 42 -1.06 -3.08 1.95
N PHE A 43 0.04 -2.63 1.35
CA PHE A 43 0.50 -3.18 0.07
C PHE A 43 1.03 -4.62 0.21
N PHE A 44 2.04 -4.82 1.05
CA PHE A 44 2.68 -6.12 1.27
C PHE A 44 1.79 -7.08 2.06
N GLY A 45 0.98 -6.59 2.99
CA GLY A 45 0.02 -7.43 3.72
C GLY A 45 -1.06 -7.99 2.81
N THR A 46 -1.59 -7.19 1.87
CA THR A 46 -2.54 -7.69 0.86
C THR A 46 -1.90 -8.75 -0.03
N GLN A 47 -0.67 -8.50 -0.52
CA GLN A 47 0.12 -9.47 -1.29
C GLN A 47 0.33 -10.78 -0.52
N PHE A 48 0.73 -10.67 0.74
CA PHE A 48 0.97 -11.82 1.62
C PHE A 48 -0.31 -12.63 1.84
N LEU A 49 -1.43 -11.97 2.13
CA LEU A 49 -2.72 -12.62 2.36
C LEU A 49 -3.20 -13.36 1.12
N VAL A 50 -3.09 -12.74 -0.06
CA VAL A 50 -3.45 -13.35 -1.34
C VAL A 50 -2.58 -14.56 -1.65
N SER A 51 -1.26 -14.46 -1.42
CA SER A 51 -0.33 -15.57 -1.63
C SER A 51 -0.70 -16.77 -0.74
N ASN A 52 -0.97 -16.52 0.55
CA ASN A 52 -1.40 -17.57 1.48
C ASN A 52 -2.75 -18.17 1.11
N MET A 53 -3.74 -17.34 0.74
CA MET A 53 -5.04 -17.84 0.27
C MET A 53 -4.91 -18.70 -0.99
N THR A 54 -4.05 -18.31 -1.93
CA THR A 54 -3.80 -19.07 -3.15
C THR A 54 -3.18 -20.42 -2.83
N VAL A 55 -2.16 -20.46 -1.98
CA VAL A 55 -1.53 -21.72 -1.54
C VAL A 55 -2.53 -22.61 -0.80
N PHE A 56 -3.33 -22.03 0.09
CA PHE A 56 -4.38 -22.74 0.82
C PHE A 56 -5.40 -23.39 -0.12
N LEU A 57 -5.90 -22.66 -1.12
CA LEU A 57 -6.85 -23.19 -2.11
C LEU A 57 -6.25 -24.33 -2.94
N VAL A 58 -4.98 -24.20 -3.35
CA VAL A 58 -4.25 -25.23 -4.10
C VAL A 58 -4.03 -26.49 -3.26
N LEU A 59 -3.75 -26.36 -1.97
CA LEU A 59 -3.54 -27.49 -1.06
C LEU A 59 -4.85 -28.15 -0.61
N SER A 60 -5.94 -27.39 -0.55
CA SER A 60 -7.26 -27.89 -0.11
C SER A 60 -8.07 -28.52 -1.26
N SER A 61 -7.57 -28.49 -2.49
CA SER A 61 -8.25 -29.06 -3.65
C SER A 61 -7.76 -30.51 -3.87
N ASP A 62 -8.66 -31.48 -3.67
CA ASP A 62 -8.36 -32.91 -3.90
C ASP A 62 -8.36 -33.29 -5.39
N ASP A 63 -9.00 -32.48 -6.25
CA ASP A 63 -9.05 -32.71 -7.70
C ASP A 63 -7.81 -32.14 -8.42
N ILE A 64 -7.07 -33.01 -9.10
CA ILE A 64 -5.87 -32.70 -9.88
C ILE A 64 -6.16 -31.71 -11.02
N ASN A 65 -7.34 -31.77 -11.64
CA ASN A 65 -7.73 -30.86 -12.73
C ASN A 65 -7.95 -29.44 -12.21
N ILE A 66 -8.62 -29.31 -11.05
CA ILE A 66 -8.82 -28.03 -10.37
C ILE A 66 -7.48 -27.46 -9.92
N LYS A 67 -6.61 -28.30 -9.37
CA LYS A 67 -5.25 -27.90 -8.95
C LYS A 67 -4.42 -27.38 -10.12
N ASN A 68 -4.41 -28.07 -11.26
CA ASN A 68 -3.71 -27.63 -12.46
C ASN A 68 -4.27 -26.31 -13.02
N SER A 69 -5.61 -26.17 -13.04
CA SER A 69 -6.25 -24.91 -13.45
C SER A 69 -5.86 -23.75 -12.53
N LEU A 70 -5.92 -23.96 -11.20
CA LEU A 70 -5.52 -22.96 -10.21
C LEU A 70 -4.07 -22.53 -10.42
N VAL A 71 -3.14 -23.47 -10.52
CA VAL A 71 -1.70 -23.21 -10.75
C VAL A 71 -1.48 -22.36 -11.99
N LEU A 72 -2.21 -22.62 -13.07
CA LEU A 72 -2.10 -21.90 -14.33
C LEU A 72 -2.60 -20.44 -14.21
N HIS A 73 -3.60 -20.19 -13.36
CA HIS A 73 -4.17 -18.88 -13.12
C HIS A 73 -3.55 -18.09 -11.96
N ILE A 74 -2.65 -18.68 -11.16
CA ILE A 74 -1.97 -17.99 -10.02
C ILE A 74 -1.32 -16.69 -10.47
N PHE A 75 -0.62 -16.71 -11.60
CA PHE A 75 0.12 -15.53 -12.06
C PHE A 75 -0.83 -14.37 -12.42
N SER A 76 -1.92 -14.67 -13.12
CA SER A 76 -2.96 -13.68 -13.46
C SER A 76 -3.64 -13.12 -12.21
N ALA A 77 -3.97 -13.99 -11.25
CA ALA A 77 -4.55 -13.57 -9.97
C ALA A 77 -3.60 -12.64 -9.21
N GLN A 78 -2.31 -12.99 -9.11
CA GLN A 78 -1.32 -12.14 -8.44
C GLN A 78 -1.19 -10.76 -9.08
N ILE A 79 -1.28 -10.64 -10.41
CA ILE A 79 -1.29 -9.33 -11.09
C ILE A 79 -2.51 -8.51 -10.67
N ILE A 80 -3.72 -9.08 -10.70
CA ILE A 80 -4.97 -8.40 -10.33
C ILE A 80 -4.92 -7.94 -8.87
N PHE A 81 -4.45 -8.79 -7.98
CA PHE A 81 -4.30 -8.44 -6.56
C PHE A 81 -3.21 -7.40 -6.32
N SER A 82 -2.13 -7.42 -7.10
CA SER A 82 -1.10 -6.37 -7.06
C SER A 82 -1.67 -5.01 -7.44
N LEU A 83 -2.50 -4.96 -8.50
CA LEU A 83 -3.20 -3.73 -8.90
C LEU A 83 -4.19 -3.26 -7.83
N THR A 84 -4.91 -4.20 -7.20
CA THR A 84 -5.83 -3.89 -6.10
C THR A 84 -5.09 -3.33 -4.88
N ALA A 85 -3.95 -3.92 -4.51
CA ALA A 85 -3.09 -3.42 -3.44
C ALA A 85 -2.52 -2.03 -3.75
N ALA A 86 -2.13 -1.78 -5.01
CA ALA A 86 -1.69 -0.45 -5.45
C ALA A 86 -2.82 0.58 -5.36
N ALA A 87 -4.04 0.22 -5.77
CA ALA A 87 -5.22 1.08 -5.66
C ALA A 87 -5.56 1.39 -4.19
N ALA A 88 -5.50 0.41 -3.30
CA ALA A 88 -5.70 0.59 -1.86
C ALA A 88 -4.65 1.53 -1.25
N CYS A 89 -3.38 1.36 -1.62
CA CYS A 89 -2.30 2.25 -1.21
C CYS A 89 -2.51 3.68 -1.72
N HIS A 90 -2.98 3.84 -2.96
CA HIS A 90 -3.32 5.15 -3.52
C HIS A 90 -4.51 5.81 -2.79
N ALA A 91 -5.54 5.03 -2.45
CA ALA A 91 -6.67 5.53 -1.65
C ALA A 91 -6.19 6.02 -0.27
N TYR A 92 -5.31 5.27 0.38
CA TYR A 92 -4.69 5.68 1.65
C TYR A 92 -3.85 6.96 1.51
N TYR A 93 -3.08 7.09 0.44
CA TYR A 93 -2.34 8.31 0.12
C TYR A 93 -3.29 9.53 -0.03
N LYS A 94 -4.39 9.36 -0.79
CA LYS A 94 -5.39 10.42 -1.00
C LYS A 94 -6.07 10.82 0.31
N PHE A 95 -6.40 9.84 1.15
CA PHE A 95 -6.95 10.07 2.48
C PHE A 95 -6.00 10.89 3.36
N LEU A 96 -4.72 10.52 3.45
CA LEU A 96 -3.72 11.27 4.21
C LEU A 96 -3.51 12.68 3.67
N LYS A 97 -3.44 12.85 2.34
CA LYS A 97 -3.33 14.17 1.72
C LYS A 97 -4.51 15.07 2.11
N GLY A 98 -5.73 14.54 2.06
CA GLY A 98 -6.93 15.27 2.48
C GLY A 98 -6.90 15.63 3.97
N LYS A 99 -6.47 14.70 4.83
CA LYS A 99 -6.30 14.95 6.26
C LYS A 99 -5.28 16.05 6.55
N PHE A 100 -4.11 16.03 5.91
CA PHE A 100 -3.08 17.05 6.13
C PHE A 100 -3.49 18.42 5.60
N MET A 101 -4.20 18.48 4.46
CA MET A 101 -4.73 19.76 3.97
C MET A 101 -5.69 20.40 4.98
N LYS A 102 -6.57 19.60 5.59
CA LYS A 102 -7.48 20.10 6.63
C LYS A 102 -6.72 20.57 7.88
N GLU A 103 -5.73 19.81 8.34
CA GLU A 103 -4.91 20.19 9.49
C GLU A 103 -4.09 21.46 9.23
N ASP A 104 -3.55 21.64 8.03
CA ASP A 104 -2.78 22.84 7.65
C ASP A 104 -3.67 24.08 7.54
N LEU A 105 -4.90 23.93 7.03
CA LEU A 105 -5.90 25.02 7.00
C LEU A 105 -6.29 25.46 8.42
N LEU A 106 -6.64 24.50 9.30
CA LEU A 106 -6.98 24.79 10.69
C LEU A 106 -5.83 25.50 11.43
N ARG A 107 -4.59 25.09 11.16
CA ARG A 107 -3.42 25.72 11.75
C ARG A 107 -3.23 27.16 11.24
N LYS A 108 -3.48 27.44 9.97
CA LYS A 108 -3.42 28.81 9.43
C LYS A 108 -4.53 29.71 9.96
N ASP A 109 -5.74 29.19 10.08
CA ASP A 109 -6.87 29.93 10.65
C ASP A 109 -6.61 30.28 12.12
N SER A 110 -6.06 29.35 12.90
CA SER A 110 -5.69 29.61 14.31
C SER A 110 -4.61 30.69 14.48
N ILE A 111 -3.68 30.83 13.53
CA ILE A 111 -2.65 31.88 13.59
C ILE A 111 -3.25 33.25 13.26
N ASN A 112 -4.24 33.31 12.38
CA ASN A 112 -4.95 34.55 12.05
C ASN A 112 -5.84 35.04 13.22
N GLU A 113 -6.39 34.14 14.04
CA GLU A 113 -7.18 34.51 15.22
C GLU A 113 -6.34 35.00 16.40
N ILE A 114 -5.07 34.59 16.54
CA ILE A 114 -4.17 35.05 17.61
C ILE A 114 -3.52 36.42 17.27
N GLY A 115 -3.54 36.80 15.98
CA GLY A 115 -2.99 38.08 15.49
C GLY A 115 -3.97 39.26 15.54
N GLN A 116 -5.19 39.06 16.04
CA GLN A 116 -6.18 40.11 16.34
C GLN A 116 -6.23 40.38 17.84
#